data_AF-A0A9D7SVF1-F1
#
_entry.id   AF-A0A9D7SVF1-F1
#
_cell.length_a   1.000
_cell.length_b   1.000
_cell.length_c   1.000
_cell.angle_alpha   90.00
_cell.angle_beta   90.00
_cell.angle_gamma   90.00
#
_symmetry.space_group_name_H-M   'P 1'
#
loop_
_entity.id
_entity.type
_entity.pdbx_description
1 polymer ?
#
loop_
_entity_poly.entity_id
_entity_poly.type
_entity_poly.pdbx_seq_one_letter_code
_entity_poly.pdbx_strand_id
1 'polypeptide(L)'
;MASQIRVNIEGFRSVGRADIIIDGITVVAGENGSGKSTISKLLYHLYKTTSDFDELVLRELQLRLKDVFRFLDILQHELYTVIKDRNIREEIRKDLLILRRKSDNSPDIQLNKWISIINKMAYFYSFQQDLFEEDKRIKTSTRNFRLKQIMRDVLKISTFDENENSPLNLDQISNFVESLFKEADGKIKSRPTSLFIESLRSIFSSDELPDVFYVLEYEEEIISLTKNYLSIPYSIQNVIYIDTPMMLGEEDSDNPHWDDLNELLSKSSKVDISKISGSISRDIIHGEISINDGSDFGRDFIYKRDDGHTYDLLDCATGVKSFGIIQLLLKNGSLTDKTLLIIDEPESHLHPQWIIEYARLIVMLHKIIGVKFFIASHNPDMVSAIKYISEKEAIDKNLNYYIAKKREMIYLYDYKHLKTDIDPIFESFNIALERIHQYGA
;
A
#
# COMPACT_ATOMS: atom_id res chain seq x y z
N MET A 1 18.27 -23.76 -1.49
CA MET A 1 17.45 -24.06 -0.30
C MET A 1 16.18 -23.25 -0.47
N ALA A 2 15.02 -23.88 -0.49
CA ALA A 2 13.76 -23.19 -0.70
C ALA A 2 13.51 -22.26 0.50
N SER A 3 13.14 -21.00 0.23
CA SER A 3 12.92 -19.99 1.26
C SER A 3 11.66 -20.33 2.04
N GLN A 4 11.81 -20.87 3.26
CA GLN A 4 10.67 -21.19 4.12
C GLN A 4 10.20 -19.93 4.82
N ILE A 5 9.35 -19.15 4.15
CA ILE A 5 8.56 -18.11 4.81
C ILE A 5 7.41 -18.82 5.51
N ARG A 6 7.27 -18.60 6.82
CA ARG A 6 6.21 -19.20 7.64
C ARG A 6 5.54 -18.11 8.47
N VAL A 7 4.24 -17.94 8.30
CA VAL A 7 3.44 -16.91 8.97
C VAL A 7 2.53 -17.58 9.97
N ASN A 8 2.69 -17.21 11.23
CA ASN A 8 1.87 -17.68 12.33
C ASN A 8 0.92 -16.59 12.81
N ILE A 9 -0.36 -16.95 12.95
CA ILE A 9 -1.44 -16.08 13.38
C ILE A 9 -2.30 -16.88 14.36
N GLU A 10 -2.54 -16.35 15.56
CA GLU A 10 -3.52 -16.92 16.50
C GLU A 10 -4.41 -15.82 17.06
N GLY A 11 -5.69 -16.16 17.27
CA GLY A 11 -6.65 -15.26 17.92
C GLY A 11 -6.81 -13.92 17.20
N PHE A 12 -7.26 -13.94 15.94
CA PHE A 12 -7.52 -12.72 15.19
C PHE A 12 -8.78 -12.80 14.36
N ARG A 13 -9.81 -12.05 14.75
CA ARG A 13 -11.14 -12.09 14.11
C ARG A 13 -11.66 -13.53 14.06
N SER A 14 -12.00 -14.05 12.87
CA SER A 14 -12.42 -15.45 12.71
C SER A 14 -11.25 -16.45 12.60
N VAL A 15 -10.01 -15.98 12.59
CA VAL A 15 -8.82 -16.84 12.58
C VAL A 15 -8.50 -17.31 14.00
N GLY A 16 -8.71 -18.59 14.28
CA GLY A 16 -8.35 -19.23 15.55
C GLY A 16 -6.86 -19.52 15.60
N ARG A 17 -6.34 -20.28 14.63
CA ARG A 17 -4.92 -20.59 14.45
C ARG A 17 -4.60 -20.79 12.97
N ALA A 18 -3.56 -20.13 12.48
CA ALA A 18 -3.05 -20.32 11.14
C ALA A 18 -1.52 -20.34 11.14
N ASP A 19 -0.96 -21.35 10.50
CA ASP A 19 0.48 -21.55 10.36
C ASP A 19 0.79 -21.83 8.90
N ILE A 20 1.04 -20.76 8.15
CA ILE A 20 0.98 -20.74 6.69
C ILE A 20 2.38 -20.58 6.10
N ILE A 21 2.73 -21.51 5.22
CA ILE A 21 3.96 -21.46 4.42
C ILE A 21 3.69 -20.63 3.17
N ILE A 22 4.58 -19.69 2.86
CA ILE A 22 4.53 -18.85 1.66
C ILE A 22 5.80 -19.10 0.84
N ASP A 23 5.84 -20.24 0.17
CA ASP A 23 6.96 -20.67 -0.66
C ASP A 23 6.44 -21.31 -1.95
N GLY A 24 6.28 -20.49 -2.98
CA GLY A 24 5.65 -20.88 -4.24
C GLY A 24 4.19 -20.48 -4.32
N ILE A 25 3.28 -21.43 -4.50
CA ILE A 25 1.84 -21.19 -4.62
C ILE A 25 1.13 -21.75 -3.39
N THR A 26 0.63 -20.83 -2.57
CA THR A 26 -0.13 -21.16 -1.36
C THR A 26 -1.60 -20.90 -1.61
N VAL A 27 -2.42 -21.93 -1.46
CA VAL A 27 -3.87 -21.86 -1.66
C VAL A 27 -4.58 -22.11 -0.34
N VAL A 28 -5.44 -21.19 0.04
CA VAL A 28 -6.21 -21.24 1.27
C VAL A 28 -7.69 -21.33 0.92
N ALA A 29 -8.31 -22.45 1.32
CA ALA A 29 -9.70 -22.76 1.07
C ALA A 29 -10.53 -22.80 2.36
N GLY A 30 -11.84 -22.60 2.23
CA GLY A 30 -12.79 -22.71 3.34
C GLY A 30 -14.05 -21.88 3.10
N GLU A 31 -15.04 -22.04 3.96
CA GLU A 31 -16.32 -21.34 3.86
C GLU A 31 -16.18 -19.80 3.93
N ASN A 32 -17.21 -19.08 3.50
CA ASN A 32 -17.24 -17.63 3.62
C ASN A 32 -17.26 -17.20 5.09
N GLY A 33 -16.50 -16.15 5.42
CA GLY A 33 -16.32 -15.69 6.80
C GLY A 33 -15.27 -16.44 7.62
N SER A 34 -14.58 -17.44 7.06
CA SER A 34 -13.50 -18.18 7.75
C SER A 34 -12.21 -17.39 8.02
N GLY A 35 -12.12 -16.14 7.56
CA GLY A 35 -10.97 -15.26 7.80
C GLY A 35 -9.93 -15.22 6.68
N LYS A 36 -10.18 -15.85 5.52
CA LYS A 36 -9.25 -15.87 4.37
C LYS A 36 -8.79 -14.45 3.97
N SER A 37 -9.73 -13.56 3.66
CA SER A 37 -9.42 -12.16 3.33
C SER A 37 -8.80 -11.36 4.48
N THR A 38 -9.00 -11.81 5.74
CA THR A 38 -8.30 -11.20 6.88
C THR A 38 -6.81 -11.55 6.83
N ILE A 39 -6.47 -12.79 6.50
CA ILE A 39 -5.08 -13.23 6.30
C ILE A 39 -4.47 -12.52 5.08
N SER A 40 -5.20 -12.44 3.96
CA SER A 40 -4.76 -11.72 2.76
C SER A 40 -4.38 -10.27 3.06
N LYS A 41 -5.27 -9.53 3.74
CA LYS A 41 -5.01 -8.15 4.17
C LYS A 41 -3.82 -8.07 5.12
N LEU A 42 -3.75 -8.95 6.12
CA LEU A 42 -2.65 -8.96 7.08
C LEU A 42 -1.28 -9.17 6.39
N LEU A 43 -1.21 -10.12 5.43
CA LEU A 43 -0.01 -10.37 4.64
C LEU A 43 0.35 -9.19 3.74
N TYR A 44 -0.64 -8.59 3.07
CA TYR A 44 -0.42 -7.41 2.25
C TYR A 44 0.17 -6.27 3.09
N HIS A 45 -0.46 -5.91 4.21
CA HIS A 45 0.01 -4.79 5.03
C HIS A 45 1.35 -5.08 5.70
N LEU A 46 1.62 -6.32 6.11
CA LEU A 46 2.91 -6.75 6.59
C LEU A 46 4.02 -6.43 5.57
N TYR A 47 3.91 -7.00 4.38
CA TYR A 47 4.96 -6.88 3.38
C TYR A 47 5.00 -5.50 2.74
N LYS A 48 3.87 -4.80 2.67
CA LYS A 48 3.82 -3.41 2.23
C LYS A 48 4.57 -2.51 3.21
N THR A 49 4.29 -2.65 4.52
CA THR A 49 5.00 -1.87 5.54
C THR A 49 6.49 -2.18 5.58
N THR A 50 6.90 -3.44 5.39
CA THR A 50 8.33 -3.78 5.43
C THR A 50 9.08 -3.34 4.20
N SER A 51 8.46 -3.46 3.01
CA SER A 51 9.10 -3.13 1.72
C SER A 51 9.17 -1.63 1.52
N ASP A 52 8.11 -0.91 1.87
CA ASP A 52 7.98 0.53 1.63
C ASP A 52 8.17 1.34 2.91
N PHE A 53 8.86 0.77 3.91
CA PHE A 53 9.00 1.35 5.24
C PHE A 53 9.49 2.81 5.19
N ASP A 54 10.56 3.05 4.45
CA ASP A 54 11.19 4.35 4.34
C ASP A 54 10.25 5.36 3.66
N GLU A 55 9.54 4.92 2.61
CA GLU A 55 8.55 5.75 1.93
C GLU A 55 7.36 6.09 2.84
N LEU A 56 6.89 5.14 3.65
CA LEU A 56 5.82 5.39 4.62
C LEU A 56 6.23 6.42 5.67
N VAL A 57 7.46 6.31 6.20
CA VAL A 57 7.99 7.31 7.15
C VAL A 57 8.11 8.68 6.49
N LEU A 58 8.59 8.74 5.24
CA LEU A 58 8.69 10.00 4.50
C LEU A 58 7.30 10.58 4.18
N ARG A 59 6.29 9.75 3.88
CA ARG A 59 4.91 10.19 3.67
C ARG A 59 4.33 10.78 4.95
N GLU A 60 4.54 10.15 6.10
CA GLU A 60 4.14 10.69 7.41
C GLU A 60 4.81 12.05 7.69
N LEU A 61 6.11 12.16 7.41
CA LEU A 61 6.86 13.42 7.52
C LEU A 61 6.24 14.51 6.62
N GLN A 62 5.95 14.21 5.36
CA GLN A 62 5.34 15.17 4.43
C GLN A 62 3.95 15.62 4.88
N LEU A 63 3.15 14.71 5.44
CA LEU A 63 1.83 15.06 6.01
C LEU A 63 1.97 16.05 7.17
N ARG A 64 2.95 15.86 8.06
CA ARG A 64 3.21 16.78 9.18
C ARG A 64 3.79 18.12 8.71
N LEU A 65 4.64 18.10 7.68
CA LEU A 65 5.20 19.31 7.07
C LEU A 65 4.13 20.13 6.33
N LYS A 66 3.02 19.53 5.89
CA LYS A 66 1.91 20.24 5.24
C LYS A 66 1.31 21.34 6.13
N ASP A 67 1.21 21.10 7.44
CA ASP A 67 0.71 22.09 8.39
C ASP A 67 1.70 23.24 8.58
N VAL A 68 3.00 22.93 8.61
CA VAL A 68 4.08 23.94 8.62
C VAL A 68 4.04 24.76 7.34
N PHE A 69 3.92 24.12 6.17
CA PHE A 69 3.81 24.80 4.88
C PHE A 69 2.63 25.78 4.88
N ARG A 70 1.46 25.33 5.34
CA ARG A 70 0.26 26.18 5.43
C ARG A 70 0.50 27.40 6.33
N PHE A 71 1.19 27.22 7.45
CA PHE A 71 1.57 28.34 8.30
C PHE A 71 2.51 29.33 7.60
N LEU A 72 3.54 28.85 6.89
CA LEU A 72 4.47 29.70 6.14
C LEU A 72 3.77 30.46 5.00
N ASP A 73 2.79 29.83 4.34
CA ASP A 73 1.98 30.46 3.29
C ASP A 73 1.10 31.60 3.87
N ILE A 74 0.48 31.37 5.03
CA ILE A 74 -0.26 32.41 5.76
C ILE A 74 0.67 33.55 6.18
N LEU A 75 1.85 33.22 6.72
CA LEU A 75 2.86 34.20 7.12
C LEU A 75 3.30 35.05 5.93
N GLN A 76 3.59 34.43 4.78
CA GLN A 76 3.94 35.14 3.54
C GLN A 76 2.85 36.16 3.17
N HIS A 77 1.58 35.76 3.22
CA HIS A 77 0.47 36.65 2.88
C HIS A 77 0.34 37.85 3.84
N GLU A 78 0.65 37.68 5.13
CA GLU A 78 0.69 38.80 6.08
C GLU A 78 1.88 39.74 5.81
N LEU A 79 3.07 39.17 5.52
CA LEU A 79 4.27 39.91 5.13
C LEU A 79 4.10 40.68 3.80
N TYR A 80 3.25 40.19 2.90
CA TYR A 80 2.99 40.80 1.58
C TYR A 80 2.56 42.27 1.67
N THR A 81 1.85 42.65 2.75
CA THR A 81 1.40 44.03 2.93
C THR A 81 2.51 45.00 3.34
N VAL A 82 3.67 44.48 3.75
CA VAL A 82 4.79 45.25 4.30
C VAL A 82 6.00 45.26 3.36
N ILE A 83 6.27 44.15 2.67
CA ILE A 83 7.37 44.07 1.70
C ILE A 83 7.00 44.86 0.44
N LYS A 84 7.46 46.12 0.34
CA LYS A 84 7.20 46.98 -0.83
C LYS A 84 7.93 46.49 -2.09
N ASP A 85 9.12 45.90 -1.92
CA ASP A 85 9.91 45.37 -3.03
C ASP A 85 9.19 44.19 -3.71
N ARG A 86 8.98 44.30 -5.02
CA ARG A 86 8.32 43.26 -5.82
C ARG A 86 9.22 42.03 -6.01
N ASN A 87 10.52 42.22 -6.18
CA ASN A 87 11.46 41.14 -6.44
C ASN A 87 11.56 40.21 -5.24
N ILE A 88 11.64 40.79 -4.04
CA ILE A 88 11.68 40.02 -2.78
C ILE A 88 10.41 39.19 -2.60
N ARG A 89 9.24 39.76 -2.91
CA ARG A 89 7.95 39.03 -2.83
C ARG A 89 7.89 37.86 -3.80
N GLU A 90 8.35 38.06 -5.04
CA GLU A 90 8.42 36.98 -6.04
C GLU A 90 9.41 35.89 -5.63
N GLU A 91 10.52 36.26 -5.00
CA GLU A 91 11.52 35.30 -4.52
C GLU A 91 10.95 34.40 -3.40
N ILE A 92 10.32 34.98 -2.38
CA ILE A 92 9.68 34.20 -1.29
C ILE A 92 8.58 33.29 -1.83
N ARG A 93 7.78 33.78 -2.79
CA ARG A 93 6.74 32.98 -3.44
C ARG A 93 7.33 31.79 -4.18
N LYS A 94 8.43 31.98 -4.92
CA LYS A 94 9.16 30.92 -5.61
C LYS A 94 9.74 29.91 -4.62
N ASP A 95 10.32 30.38 -3.53
CA ASP A 95 10.88 29.54 -2.47
C ASP A 95 9.83 28.62 -1.84
N LEU A 96 8.66 29.16 -1.48
CA LEU A 96 7.55 28.34 -0.97
C LEU A 96 7.02 27.36 -2.02
N LEU A 97 6.93 27.77 -3.29
CA LEU A 97 6.53 26.87 -4.37
C LEU A 97 7.50 25.69 -4.52
N ILE A 98 8.78 25.86 -4.19
CA ILE A 98 9.77 24.78 -4.18
C ILE A 98 9.46 23.77 -3.07
N LEU A 99 9.03 24.22 -1.87
CA LEU A 99 8.65 23.32 -0.78
C LEU A 99 7.40 22.48 -1.09
N ARG A 100 6.51 22.99 -1.93
CA ARG A 100 5.30 22.28 -2.37
C ARG A 100 5.59 21.14 -3.35
N ARG A 101 6.71 21.20 -4.09
CA ARG A 101 7.04 20.18 -5.08
C ARG A 101 7.65 18.96 -4.40
N LYS A 102 7.08 17.77 -4.64
CA LYS A 102 7.73 16.49 -4.30
C LYS A 102 9.09 16.51 -5.00
N SER A 103 10.16 16.46 -4.21
CA SER A 103 11.53 16.58 -4.70
C SER A 103 12.26 15.28 -4.42
N ASP A 104 12.89 14.71 -5.45
CA ASP A 104 13.72 13.49 -5.34
C ASP A 104 15.06 13.72 -4.61
N ASN A 105 15.14 14.78 -3.81
CA ASN A 105 16.35 15.14 -3.08
C ASN A 105 16.39 14.38 -1.74
N SER A 106 17.61 14.10 -1.26
CA SER A 106 17.80 13.46 0.04
C SER A 106 17.13 14.24 1.18
N PRO A 107 16.75 13.57 2.28
CA PRO A 107 16.14 14.22 3.43
C PRO A 107 16.95 15.40 3.96
N ASP A 108 18.29 15.31 3.96
CA ASP A 108 19.18 16.40 4.40
C ASP A 108 19.06 17.64 3.50
N ILE A 109 18.98 17.46 2.18
CA ILE A 109 18.79 18.56 1.23
C ILE A 109 17.40 19.19 1.43
N GLN A 110 16.37 18.37 1.69
CA GLN A 110 15.04 18.88 1.98
C GLN A 110 15.02 19.69 3.27
N LEU A 111 15.61 19.19 4.35
CA LEU A 111 15.74 19.90 5.62
C LEU A 111 16.43 21.25 5.43
N ASN A 112 17.59 21.27 4.76
CA ASN A 112 18.32 22.51 4.50
C ASN A 112 17.48 23.55 3.74
N LYS A 113 16.66 23.11 2.77
CA LYS A 113 15.74 24.01 2.05
C LYS A 113 14.67 24.58 2.98
N TRP A 114 14.03 23.74 3.79
CA TRP A 114 13.05 24.17 4.77
C TRP A 114 13.62 25.22 5.71
N ILE A 115 14.76 24.93 6.33
CA ILE A 115 15.42 25.82 7.28
C ILE A 115 15.86 27.13 6.62
N SER A 116 16.42 27.07 5.42
CA SER A 116 16.79 28.28 4.67
C SER A 116 15.59 29.20 4.42
N ILE A 117 14.43 28.64 4.09
CA ILE A 117 13.22 29.42 3.80
C ILE A 117 12.63 30.00 5.08
N ILE A 118 12.58 29.22 6.16
CA ILE A 118 12.10 29.69 7.47
C ILE A 118 12.99 30.83 7.98
N ASN A 119 14.31 30.68 7.91
CA ASN A 119 15.26 31.73 8.33
C ASN A 119 15.11 33.01 7.50
N LYS A 120 14.90 32.88 6.19
CA LYS A 120 14.64 34.01 5.30
C LYS A 120 13.35 34.72 5.67
N MET A 121 12.27 33.99 5.96
CA MET A 121 11.01 34.58 6.45
C MET A 121 11.16 35.22 7.82
N ALA A 122 11.94 34.61 8.72
CA ALA A 122 12.22 35.15 10.04
C ALA A 122 12.92 36.50 9.96
N TYR A 123 13.92 36.63 9.09
CA TYR A 123 14.60 37.90 8.82
C TYR A 123 13.65 38.99 8.31
N PHE A 124 12.75 38.66 7.37
CA PHE A 124 11.77 39.64 6.88
C PHE A 124 10.73 40.02 7.94
N TYR A 125 10.33 39.07 8.78
CA TYR A 125 9.41 39.32 9.87
C TYR A 125 10.05 40.21 10.97
N SER A 126 11.32 40.00 11.31
CA SER A 126 12.03 40.85 12.28
C SER A 126 12.22 42.26 11.75
N PHE A 127 12.64 42.41 10.49
CA PHE A 127 12.77 43.72 9.84
C PHE A 127 11.45 44.49 9.79
N GLN A 128 10.34 43.78 9.61
CA GLN A 128 9.00 44.36 9.71
C GLN A 128 8.71 44.91 11.11
N GLN A 129 9.09 44.20 12.18
CA GLN A 129 8.85 44.69 13.54
C GLN A 129 9.62 45.97 13.83
N ASP A 130 10.88 46.04 13.43
CA ASP A 130 11.72 47.24 13.61
C ASP A 130 11.07 48.49 12.95
N LEU A 131 10.53 48.34 11.74
CA LEU A 131 9.81 49.42 11.04
C LEU A 131 8.53 49.87 11.76
N PHE A 132 7.83 48.96 12.46
CA PHE A 132 6.61 49.29 13.20
C PHE A 132 6.90 49.89 14.58
N GLU A 133 8.02 49.57 15.21
CA GLU A 133 8.44 50.22 16.47
C GLU A 133 8.75 51.71 16.28
N GLU A 134 9.27 52.10 15.10
CA GLU A 134 9.48 53.51 14.74
C GLU A 134 8.16 54.27 14.54
N ASP A 135 7.11 53.60 14.06
CA ASP A 135 5.81 54.19 13.71
C ASP A 135 4.75 53.88 14.79
N LYS A 136 4.80 54.61 15.93
CA LYS A 136 3.97 54.47 17.15
C LYS A 136 2.43 54.44 16.97
N ARG A 137 1.90 54.42 15.75
CA ARG A 137 0.47 54.54 15.42
C ARG A 137 -0.20 53.22 15.02
N ILE A 138 0.53 52.12 14.89
CA ILE A 138 -0.02 50.84 14.42
C ILE A 138 -0.10 49.87 15.59
N LYS A 139 -1.31 49.45 15.96
CA LYS A 139 -1.57 48.41 16.96
C LYS A 139 -1.01 47.06 16.46
N THR A 140 0.27 46.83 16.68
CA THR A 140 1.00 45.58 16.37
C THR A 140 0.47 44.37 17.17
N SER A 141 -0.24 44.57 18.29
CA SER A 141 -0.67 43.48 19.17
C SER A 141 -1.74 42.55 18.59
N THR A 142 -2.65 43.04 17.75
CA THR A 142 -3.78 42.21 17.27
C THR A 142 -3.41 41.31 16.08
N ARG A 143 -2.46 41.73 15.24
CA ARG A 143 -2.02 40.98 14.04
C ARG A 143 -1.18 39.74 14.40
N ASN A 144 -0.36 39.85 15.44
CA ASN A 144 0.50 38.75 15.89
C ASN A 144 -0.26 37.65 16.63
N PHE A 145 -1.40 37.97 17.28
CA PHE A 145 -2.15 36.99 18.06
C PHE A 145 -2.65 35.81 17.21
N ARG A 146 -3.23 36.09 16.03
CA ARG A 146 -3.71 35.03 15.11
C ARG A 146 -2.56 34.14 14.64
N LEU A 147 -1.44 34.72 14.21
CA LEU A 147 -0.26 33.95 13.77
C LEU A 147 0.31 33.10 14.90
N LYS A 148 0.35 33.62 16.14
CA LYS A 148 0.77 32.85 17.31
C LYS A 148 -0.15 31.66 17.60
N GLN A 149 -1.48 31.82 17.47
CA GLN A 149 -2.41 30.71 17.67
C GLN A 149 -2.24 29.63 16.59
N ILE A 150 -2.13 30.02 15.33
CA ILE A 150 -1.87 29.07 14.23
C ILE A 150 -0.53 28.36 14.46
N MET A 151 0.52 29.10 14.86
CA MET A 151 1.82 28.52 15.17
C MET A 151 1.73 27.51 16.32
N ARG A 152 0.98 27.82 17.38
CA ARG A 152 0.72 26.89 18.51
C ARG A 152 0.01 25.63 18.06
N ASP A 153 -1.00 25.76 17.20
CA ASP A 153 -1.73 24.62 16.62
C ASP A 153 -0.79 23.72 15.80
N VAL A 154 0.06 24.31 14.95
CA VAL A 154 1.06 23.59 14.15
C VAL A 154 2.08 22.87 15.04
N LEU A 155 2.55 23.53 16.10
CA LEU A 155 3.51 22.98 17.05
C LEU A 155 2.88 21.98 18.04
N LYS A 156 1.55 21.86 18.07
CA LYS A 156 0.78 21.06 19.04
C LYS A 156 1.13 21.38 20.50
N ILE A 157 1.42 22.64 20.82
CA ILE A 157 1.78 23.09 22.17
C ILE A 157 0.48 23.33 22.97
N SER A 158 0.25 22.53 24.02
CA SER A 158 -0.95 22.58 24.86
C SER A 158 -0.88 23.61 25.99
N THR A 159 0.30 24.17 26.29
CA THR A 159 0.52 25.07 27.43
C THR A 159 0.34 26.53 27.05
N PHE A 160 -0.52 27.24 27.79
CA PHE A 160 -0.64 28.69 27.78
C PHE A 160 0.61 29.32 28.40
N ASP A 161 1.57 29.74 27.58
CA ASP A 161 2.58 30.70 28.04
C ASP A 161 1.97 32.11 27.94
N GLU A 162 1.80 32.75 29.11
CA GLU A 162 1.05 33.99 29.35
C GLU A 162 1.69 35.28 28.80
N ASN A 163 2.82 35.21 28.07
CA ASN A 163 3.43 36.40 27.47
C ASN A 163 2.81 36.73 26.10
N GLU A 164 1.59 37.28 26.12
CA GLU A 164 0.87 37.76 24.92
C GLU A 164 1.67 38.82 24.12
N ASN A 165 2.59 39.55 24.77
CA ASN A 165 3.34 40.66 24.19
C ASN A 165 4.68 40.30 23.52
N SER A 166 5.14 39.04 23.56
CA SER A 166 6.40 38.69 22.86
C SER A 166 6.26 38.71 21.34
N PRO A 167 7.33 38.94 20.56
CA PRO A 167 7.30 38.73 19.12
C PRO A 167 7.06 37.26 18.75
N LEU A 168 6.58 37.00 17.53
CA LEU A 168 6.47 35.64 16.99
C LEU A 168 7.89 35.06 16.87
N ASN A 169 8.14 33.92 17.51
CA ASN A 169 9.44 33.27 17.48
C ASN A 169 9.47 32.15 16.43
N LEU A 170 9.95 32.49 15.22
CA LEU A 170 10.03 31.55 14.11
C LEU A 170 11.13 30.48 14.28
N ASP A 171 12.07 30.66 15.23
CA ASP A 171 13.05 29.62 15.57
C ASP A 171 12.35 28.39 16.14
N GLN A 172 11.18 28.55 16.79
CA GLN A 172 10.37 27.42 17.25
C GLN A 172 9.90 26.54 16.08
N ILE A 173 9.61 27.15 14.92
CA ILE A 173 9.20 26.44 13.71
C ILE A 173 10.40 25.75 13.06
N SER A 174 11.55 26.42 12.97
CA SER A 174 12.81 25.79 12.52
C SER A 174 13.16 24.56 13.36
N ASN A 175 13.16 24.71 14.70
CA ASN A 175 13.45 23.62 15.63
C ASN A 175 12.42 22.48 15.52
N PHE A 176 11.15 22.81 15.31
CA PHE A 176 10.12 21.80 15.09
C PHE A 176 10.36 21.03 13.80
N VAL A 177 10.63 21.71 12.69
CA VAL A 177 10.98 21.05 11.41
C VAL A 177 12.21 20.17 11.56
N GLU A 178 13.28 20.64 12.19
CA GLU A 178 14.46 19.81 12.50
C GLU A 178 14.08 18.57 13.31
N SER A 179 13.22 18.73 14.33
CA SER A 179 12.74 17.61 15.13
C SER A 179 11.94 16.59 14.30
N LEU A 180 11.12 17.03 13.34
CA LEU A 180 10.36 16.15 12.44
C LEU A 180 11.30 15.32 11.55
N PHE A 181 12.30 15.96 10.94
CA PHE A 181 13.28 15.26 10.11
C PHE A 181 14.14 14.30 10.94
N LYS A 182 14.53 14.69 12.16
CA LYS A 182 15.28 13.84 13.08
C LYS A 182 14.45 12.63 13.55
N GLU A 183 13.16 12.82 13.81
CA GLU A 183 12.24 11.73 14.14
C GLU A 183 12.12 10.75 12.96
N ALA A 184 11.94 11.26 11.74
CA ALA A 184 11.86 10.45 10.53
C ALA A 184 13.15 9.64 10.29
N ASP A 185 14.32 10.28 10.37
CA ASP A 185 15.62 9.60 10.28
C ASP A 185 15.80 8.53 11.36
N GLY A 186 15.38 8.84 12.60
CA GLY A 186 15.36 7.89 13.71
C GLY A 186 14.48 6.68 13.43
N LYS A 187 13.27 6.88 12.90
CA LYS A 187 12.34 5.81 12.50
C LYS A 187 12.92 4.96 11.37
N ILE A 188 13.49 5.57 10.31
CA ILE A 188 14.11 4.84 9.19
C ILE A 188 15.25 3.94 9.69
N LYS A 189 16.12 4.45 10.57
CA LYS A 189 17.25 3.69 11.12
C LYS A 189 16.83 2.57 12.07
N SER A 190 15.82 2.81 12.92
CA SER A 190 15.39 1.85 13.93
C SER A 190 14.31 0.87 13.45
N ARG A 191 13.62 1.20 12.36
CA ARG A 191 12.52 0.42 11.75
C ARG A 191 11.51 -0.09 12.77
N PRO A 192 10.91 0.76 13.61
CA PRO A 192 10.08 0.31 14.72
C PRO A 192 8.83 -0.45 14.26
N THR A 193 8.51 -1.52 14.97
CA THR A 193 7.28 -2.31 14.73
C THR A 193 6.01 -1.51 14.98
N SER A 194 6.08 -0.40 15.73
CA SER A 194 4.93 0.47 16.00
C SER A 194 4.28 0.98 14.71
N LEU A 195 5.05 1.26 13.65
CA LEU A 195 4.51 1.74 12.38
C LEU A 195 3.64 0.68 11.70
N PHE A 196 4.03 -0.59 11.76
CA PHE A 196 3.21 -1.71 11.29
C PHE A 196 1.95 -1.89 12.14
N ILE A 197 2.07 -1.80 13.47
CA ILE A 197 0.92 -1.91 14.38
C ILE A 197 -0.09 -0.78 14.15
N GLU A 198 0.38 0.46 13.97
CA GLU A 198 -0.45 1.63 13.64
C GLU A 198 -1.15 1.44 12.30
N SER A 199 -0.44 0.91 11.30
CA SER A 199 -1.04 0.54 10.01
C SER A 199 -2.19 -0.43 10.22
N LEU A 200 -1.96 -1.58 10.88
CA LEU A 200 -2.99 -2.59 11.14
C LEU A 200 -4.23 -2.03 11.84
N ARG A 201 -4.05 -1.20 12.86
CA ARG A 201 -5.15 -0.56 13.60
C ARG A 201 -6.00 0.34 12.70
N SER A 202 -5.36 1.07 11.78
CA SER A 202 -6.07 1.94 10.84
C SER A 202 -6.98 1.15 9.89
N ILE A 203 -6.55 -0.01 9.43
CA ILE A 203 -7.25 -0.78 8.38
C ILE A 203 -8.42 -1.58 8.94
N PHE A 204 -8.24 -2.17 10.11
CA PHE A 204 -9.24 -3.06 10.69
C PHE A 204 -10.30 -2.32 11.49
N SER A 205 -10.20 -0.99 11.62
CA SER A 205 -11.15 -0.12 12.35
C SER A 205 -11.48 -0.64 13.75
N SER A 206 -10.53 -1.38 14.35
CA SER A 206 -10.64 -2.04 15.64
C SER A 206 -9.27 -1.98 16.32
N ASP A 207 -9.25 -1.76 17.63
CA ASP A 207 -8.02 -1.82 18.43
C ASP A 207 -7.50 -3.27 18.60
N GLU A 208 -8.29 -4.25 18.16
CA GLU A 208 -7.95 -5.68 18.24
C GLU A 208 -6.81 -6.02 17.27
N LEU A 209 -5.72 -6.54 17.85
CA LEU A 209 -4.59 -7.13 17.14
C LEU A 209 -4.65 -8.66 17.33
N PRO A 210 -3.94 -9.44 16.49
CA PRO A 210 -3.75 -10.86 16.76
C PRO A 210 -3.14 -11.10 18.14
N ASP A 211 -3.63 -12.13 18.85
CA ASP A 211 -3.03 -12.59 20.12
C ASP A 211 -1.58 -13.03 19.89
N VAL A 212 -1.34 -13.74 18.78
CA VAL A 212 -0.01 -14.16 18.34
C VAL A 212 0.14 -13.82 16.87
N PHE A 213 1.22 -13.13 16.53
CA PHE A 213 1.61 -12.92 15.15
C PHE A 213 3.14 -12.82 15.02
N TYR A 214 3.71 -13.74 14.24
CA TYR A 214 5.12 -13.71 13.88
C TYR A 214 5.35 -14.35 12.51
N VAL A 215 6.46 -13.94 11.89
CA VAL A 215 6.89 -14.39 10.56
C VAL A 215 8.32 -14.88 10.69
N LEU A 216 8.51 -16.12 10.27
CA LEU A 216 9.83 -16.73 10.14
C LEU A 216 10.27 -16.67 8.68
N GLU A 217 11.55 -16.36 8.47
CA GLU A 217 12.23 -16.52 7.20
C GLU A 217 13.55 -17.25 7.48
N TYR A 218 13.76 -18.40 6.81
CA TYR A 218 14.89 -19.30 7.09
C TYR A 218 14.98 -19.73 8.57
N GLU A 219 13.83 -20.02 9.19
CA GLU A 219 13.68 -20.36 10.62
C GLU A 219 14.06 -19.24 11.60
N GLU A 220 14.40 -18.04 11.11
CA GLU A 220 14.63 -16.86 11.95
C GLU A 220 13.41 -15.96 11.99
N GLU A 221 13.07 -15.46 13.18
CA GLU A 221 11.97 -14.51 13.35
C GLU A 221 12.36 -13.14 12.80
N ILE A 222 11.82 -12.80 11.63
CA ILE A 222 12.04 -11.51 10.99
C ILE A 222 11.08 -10.44 11.50
N ILE A 223 9.83 -10.83 11.79
CA ILE A 223 8.76 -9.92 12.19
C ILE A 223 7.91 -10.57 13.28
N SER A 224 7.56 -9.81 14.31
CA SER A 224 6.66 -10.23 15.39
C SER A 224 6.06 -9.01 16.08
N LEU A 225 4.84 -9.12 16.61
CA LEU A 225 4.21 -8.04 17.39
C LEU A 225 4.97 -7.74 18.69
N THR A 226 5.76 -8.70 19.21
CA THR A 226 6.55 -8.51 20.44
C THR A 226 7.96 -7.99 20.15
N LYS A 227 8.40 -7.98 18.89
CA LYS A 227 9.71 -7.50 18.47
C LYS A 227 9.66 -5.98 18.29
N ASN A 228 10.70 -5.27 18.72
CA ASN A 228 10.73 -3.79 18.67
C ASN A 228 11.10 -3.22 17.30
N TYR A 229 11.56 -4.04 16.36
CA TYR A 229 11.99 -3.62 15.04
C TYR A 229 11.57 -4.62 13.95
N LEU A 230 11.31 -4.11 12.75
CA LEU A 230 10.98 -4.88 11.56
C LEU A 230 12.25 -5.19 10.76
N SER A 231 12.55 -6.48 10.61
CA SER A 231 13.64 -6.91 9.72
C SER A 231 13.22 -6.74 8.25
N ILE A 232 14.20 -6.60 7.37
CA ILE A 232 13.97 -6.49 5.92
C ILE A 232 13.87 -7.92 5.37
N PRO A 233 12.69 -8.37 4.90
CA PRO A 233 12.57 -9.70 4.30
C PRO A 233 13.41 -9.81 3.02
N TYR A 234 14.12 -10.93 2.87
CA TYR A 234 14.92 -11.18 1.67
C TYR A 234 14.11 -11.82 0.54
N SER A 235 13.12 -12.65 0.87
CA SER A 235 12.41 -13.51 -0.07
C SER A 235 11.18 -12.84 -0.67
N ILE A 236 10.62 -11.84 0.02
CA ILE A 236 9.53 -10.99 -0.48
C ILE A 236 9.93 -9.53 -0.26
N GLN A 237 10.05 -8.78 -1.34
CA GLN A 237 10.40 -7.35 -1.35
C GLN A 237 9.33 -6.49 -2.04
N ASN A 238 8.32 -7.13 -2.62
CA ASN A 238 7.18 -6.46 -3.21
C ASN A 238 5.93 -7.29 -2.92
N VAL A 239 4.81 -6.63 -2.66
CA VAL A 239 3.52 -7.28 -2.46
C VAL A 239 2.45 -6.57 -3.26
N ILE A 240 1.60 -7.36 -3.91
CA ILE A 240 0.49 -6.88 -4.71
C ILE A 240 -0.75 -7.64 -4.25
N TYR A 241 -1.85 -6.93 -4.00
CA TYR A 241 -3.08 -7.51 -3.52
C TYR A 241 -4.23 -7.22 -4.47
N ILE A 242 -4.84 -8.28 -5.02
CA ILE A 242 -5.97 -8.21 -5.94
C ILE A 242 -7.17 -8.90 -5.29
N ASP A 243 -8.12 -8.12 -4.75
CA ASP A 243 -9.38 -8.62 -4.20
C ASP A 243 -10.58 -8.54 -5.17
N THR A 244 -10.53 -7.64 -6.14
CA THR A 244 -11.53 -7.56 -7.20
C THR A 244 -10.95 -6.94 -8.46
N PRO A 245 -11.34 -7.38 -9.67
CA PRO A 245 -10.93 -6.70 -10.91
C PRO A 245 -11.46 -5.27 -11.04
N MET A 246 -12.43 -4.88 -10.19
CA MET A 246 -13.01 -3.54 -10.18
C MET A 246 -12.11 -2.47 -9.58
N MET A 247 -10.98 -2.83 -8.95
CA MET A 247 -10.00 -1.85 -8.49
C MET A 247 -9.29 -1.12 -9.63
N LEU A 248 -9.29 -1.69 -10.84
CA LEU A 248 -8.62 -1.10 -11.99
C LEU A 248 -9.25 0.25 -12.34
N GLY A 249 -8.44 1.30 -12.36
CA GLY A 249 -8.85 2.66 -12.72
C GLY A 249 -9.48 3.47 -11.59
N GLU A 250 -9.62 2.91 -10.39
CA GLU A 250 -10.08 3.65 -9.22
C GLU A 250 -8.92 4.47 -8.62
N GLU A 251 -9.09 5.79 -8.55
CA GLU A 251 -8.17 6.72 -7.91
C GLU A 251 -8.77 7.28 -6.61
N ASP A 252 -7.91 7.61 -5.63
CA ASP A 252 -8.30 8.16 -4.32
C ASP A 252 -9.32 7.29 -3.57
N SER A 253 -9.12 5.97 -3.61
CA SER A 253 -10.03 5.03 -2.94
C SER A 253 -9.81 4.99 -1.43
N ASP A 254 -10.84 4.59 -0.66
CA ASP A 254 -10.69 4.31 0.77
C ASP A 254 -9.83 3.04 1.03
N ASN A 255 -9.39 2.34 -0.02
CA ASN A 255 -8.65 1.08 0.02
C ASN A 255 -7.20 1.28 -0.44
N PRO A 256 -6.22 1.37 0.47
CA PRO A 256 -4.83 1.67 0.10
C PRO A 256 -4.22 0.73 -0.95
N HIS A 257 -4.63 -0.54 -0.99
CA HIS A 257 -4.13 -1.51 -1.97
C HIS A 257 -4.63 -1.27 -3.40
N TRP A 258 -5.77 -0.60 -3.57
CA TRP A 258 -6.27 -0.23 -4.90
C TRP A 258 -5.42 0.90 -5.48
N ASP A 259 -5.15 1.93 -4.68
CA ASP A 259 -4.29 3.04 -5.07
C ASP A 259 -2.88 2.55 -5.42
N ASP A 260 -2.32 1.68 -4.58
CA ASP A 260 -1.02 1.04 -4.81
C ASP A 260 -0.99 0.26 -6.14
N LEU A 261 -2.04 -0.53 -6.43
CA LEU A 261 -2.10 -1.25 -7.68
C LEU A 261 -2.15 -0.28 -8.87
N ASN A 262 -3.02 0.73 -8.84
CA ASN A 262 -3.14 1.68 -9.96
C ASN A 262 -1.87 2.51 -10.16
N GLU A 263 -1.15 2.85 -9.08
CA GLU A 263 0.18 3.44 -9.17
C GLU A 263 1.16 2.49 -9.86
N LEU A 264 1.23 1.22 -9.46
CA LEU A 264 2.09 0.22 -10.11
C LEU A 264 1.74 0.07 -11.59
N LEU A 265 0.47 -0.15 -11.92
CA LEU A 265 -0.01 -0.33 -13.28
C LEU A 265 0.39 0.84 -14.18
N SER A 266 0.38 2.07 -13.67
CA SER A 266 0.74 3.27 -14.42
C SER A 266 2.22 3.43 -14.76
N LYS A 267 3.11 2.63 -14.15
CA LYS A 267 4.55 2.75 -14.40
C LYS A 267 4.86 2.32 -15.84
N SER A 268 5.32 3.25 -16.66
CA SER A 268 5.81 2.96 -18.00
C SER A 268 7.17 2.27 -17.91
N SER A 269 7.16 0.95 -18.00
CA SER A 269 8.36 0.16 -18.15
C SER A 269 8.13 -0.90 -19.23
N LYS A 270 9.14 -1.13 -20.07
CA LYS A 270 9.12 -2.17 -21.10
C LYS A 270 10.05 -3.28 -20.65
N VAL A 271 9.56 -4.18 -19.81
CA VAL A 271 10.28 -5.44 -19.58
C VAL A 271 9.93 -6.43 -20.68
N ASP A 272 10.94 -7.04 -21.29
CA ASP A 272 10.78 -7.96 -22.42
C ASP A 272 10.38 -9.36 -21.93
N ILE A 273 9.15 -9.50 -21.39
CA ILE A 273 8.52 -10.80 -21.09
C ILE A 273 7.57 -11.18 -22.24
N SER A 274 8.10 -11.14 -23.46
CA SER A 274 7.33 -11.35 -24.70
C SER A 274 6.61 -12.70 -24.75
N LYS A 275 7.14 -13.74 -24.10
CA LYS A 275 6.52 -15.08 -24.10
C LYS A 275 5.24 -15.16 -23.27
N ILE A 276 5.27 -14.77 -21.99
CA ILE A 276 4.09 -14.89 -21.11
C ILE A 276 3.03 -13.87 -21.48
N SER A 277 3.43 -12.61 -21.70
CA SER A 277 2.52 -11.56 -22.17
C SER A 277 1.87 -11.96 -23.50
N GLY A 278 2.65 -12.58 -24.40
CA GLY A 278 2.15 -13.05 -25.69
C GLY A 278 1.18 -14.23 -25.58
N SER A 279 1.29 -15.09 -24.57
CA SER A 279 0.29 -16.14 -24.30
C SER A 279 -0.99 -15.58 -23.72
N ILE A 280 -0.93 -14.61 -22.79
CA ILE A 280 -2.14 -13.93 -22.31
C ILE A 280 -2.84 -13.25 -23.49
N SER A 281 -2.09 -12.49 -24.29
CA SER A 281 -2.64 -11.75 -25.43
C SER A 281 -3.27 -12.65 -26.49
N ARG A 282 -2.55 -13.68 -26.94
CA ARG A 282 -3.00 -14.49 -28.09
C ARG A 282 -3.92 -15.63 -27.71
N ASP A 283 -3.68 -16.26 -26.55
CA ASP A 283 -4.31 -17.54 -26.21
C ASP A 283 -5.51 -17.35 -25.26
N ILE A 284 -5.59 -16.23 -24.52
CA ILE A 284 -6.61 -16.01 -23.48
C ILE A 284 -7.56 -14.86 -23.83
N ILE A 285 -7.05 -13.63 -23.97
CA ILE A 285 -7.91 -12.46 -24.18
C ILE A 285 -8.13 -12.13 -25.66
N HIS A 286 -7.26 -12.56 -26.56
CA HIS A 286 -7.26 -12.20 -28.00
C HIS A 286 -7.10 -10.69 -28.22
N GLY A 287 -6.12 -10.12 -27.52
CA GLY A 287 -5.76 -8.71 -27.63
C GLY A 287 -4.61 -8.29 -26.71
N GLU A 288 -4.22 -7.04 -26.82
CA GLU A 288 -3.10 -6.45 -26.10
C GLU A 288 -3.55 -5.23 -25.31
N ILE A 289 -3.12 -5.16 -24.06
CA ILE A 289 -3.41 -4.04 -23.16
C ILE A 289 -2.20 -3.13 -23.08
N SER A 290 -2.45 -1.82 -23.18
CA SER A 290 -1.46 -0.76 -23.12
C SER A 290 -2.01 0.45 -22.37
N ILE A 291 -1.12 1.34 -21.94
CA ILE A 291 -1.48 2.60 -21.29
C ILE A 291 -1.11 3.74 -22.22
N ASN A 292 -2.03 4.68 -22.40
CA ASN A 292 -1.77 5.93 -23.08
C ASN A 292 -1.80 7.09 -22.08
N ASP A 293 -0.66 7.78 -21.94
CA ASP A 293 -0.50 8.94 -21.04
C ASP A 293 -0.97 10.26 -21.71
N GLY A 294 -2.03 10.22 -22.52
CA GLY A 294 -2.29 11.27 -23.53
C GLY A 294 -3.61 12.04 -23.45
N SER A 295 -4.53 11.75 -22.54
CA SER A 295 -5.85 12.40 -22.52
C SER A 295 -5.95 13.50 -21.45
N ASP A 296 -6.66 14.59 -21.77
CA ASP A 296 -6.95 15.71 -20.85
C ASP A 296 -7.82 15.29 -19.64
N PHE A 297 -8.28 14.04 -19.60
CA PHE A 297 -9.25 13.51 -18.63
C PHE A 297 -8.73 12.37 -17.75
N GLY A 298 -7.50 11.87 -17.94
CA GLY A 298 -6.94 10.82 -17.09
C GLY A 298 -6.02 9.84 -17.81
N ARG A 299 -5.78 8.69 -17.16
CA ARG A 299 -4.99 7.58 -17.72
C ARG A 299 -5.90 6.67 -18.53
N ASP A 300 -5.61 6.49 -19.81
CA ASP A 300 -6.42 5.62 -20.67
C ASP A 300 -5.83 4.20 -20.68
N PHE A 301 -6.48 3.26 -19.99
CA PHE A 301 -6.17 1.84 -20.11
C PHE A 301 -6.80 1.30 -21.39
N ILE A 302 -5.99 1.00 -22.40
CA ILE A 302 -6.48 0.62 -23.73
C ILE A 302 -6.38 -0.88 -23.91
N TYR A 303 -7.47 -1.47 -24.39
CA TYR A 303 -7.53 -2.84 -24.86
C TYR A 303 -7.66 -2.88 -26.38
N LYS A 304 -6.62 -3.34 -27.07
CA LYS A 304 -6.59 -3.52 -28.53
C LYS A 304 -6.80 -4.99 -28.87
N ARG A 305 -7.94 -5.32 -29.47
CA ARG A 305 -8.26 -6.70 -29.89
C ARG A 305 -7.54 -7.09 -31.18
N ASP A 306 -7.43 -8.39 -31.41
CA ASP A 306 -6.83 -8.95 -32.63
C ASP A 306 -7.57 -8.56 -33.91
N ASP A 307 -8.86 -8.23 -33.82
CA ASP A 307 -9.68 -7.74 -34.94
C ASP A 307 -9.44 -6.24 -35.28
N GLY A 308 -8.54 -5.58 -34.55
CA GLY A 308 -8.15 -4.19 -34.76
C GLY A 308 -8.99 -3.16 -34.00
N HIS A 309 -10.07 -3.56 -33.31
CA HIS A 309 -10.87 -2.64 -32.51
C HIS A 309 -10.18 -2.33 -31.17
N THR A 310 -10.30 -1.07 -30.75
CA THR A 310 -9.76 -0.56 -29.49
C THR A 310 -10.88 -0.14 -28.55
N TYR A 311 -10.79 -0.57 -27.31
CA TYR A 311 -11.76 -0.28 -26.25
C TYR A 311 -11.03 0.27 -25.02
N ASP A 312 -11.75 0.99 -24.18
CA ASP A 312 -11.31 1.24 -22.81
C ASP A 312 -11.40 -0.07 -22.02
N LEU A 313 -10.32 -0.45 -21.34
CA LEU A 313 -10.29 -1.62 -20.47
C LEU A 313 -11.24 -1.46 -19.28
N LEU A 314 -11.50 -0.22 -18.85
CA LEU A 314 -12.47 0.09 -17.80
C LEU A 314 -13.91 -0.26 -18.20
N ASP A 315 -14.23 -0.22 -19.49
CA ASP A 315 -15.52 -0.61 -20.05
C ASP A 315 -15.63 -2.10 -20.40
N CYS A 316 -14.52 -2.85 -20.28
CA CYS A 316 -14.49 -4.27 -20.62
C CYS A 316 -15.08 -5.15 -19.52
N ALA A 317 -15.43 -6.40 -19.89
CA ALA A 317 -15.91 -7.40 -18.93
C ALA A 317 -14.89 -7.65 -17.81
N THR A 318 -15.39 -7.89 -16.60
CA THR A 318 -14.61 -8.11 -15.37
C THR A 318 -13.50 -9.16 -15.54
N GLY A 319 -13.77 -10.26 -16.24
CA GLY A 319 -12.74 -11.28 -16.50
C GLY A 319 -11.62 -10.80 -17.43
N VAL A 320 -11.91 -9.93 -18.43
CA VAL A 320 -10.87 -9.30 -19.25
C VAL A 320 -10.02 -8.37 -18.40
N LYS A 321 -10.62 -7.62 -17.47
CA LYS A 321 -9.88 -6.80 -16.50
C LYS A 321 -8.96 -7.65 -15.63
N SER A 322 -9.40 -8.82 -15.14
CA SER A 322 -8.57 -9.74 -14.34
C SER A 322 -7.27 -10.13 -15.06
N PHE A 323 -7.38 -10.56 -16.32
CA PHE A 323 -6.19 -10.89 -17.13
C PHE A 323 -5.38 -9.65 -17.50
N GLY A 324 -6.06 -8.52 -17.68
CA GLY A 324 -5.44 -7.25 -18.01
C GLY A 324 -4.55 -6.68 -16.93
N ILE A 325 -4.98 -6.77 -15.66
CA ILE A 325 -4.16 -6.41 -14.51
C ILE A 325 -2.86 -7.23 -14.53
N ILE A 326 -2.94 -8.55 -14.68
CA ILE A 326 -1.75 -9.41 -14.71
C ILE A 326 -0.86 -9.09 -15.91
N GLN A 327 -1.42 -8.82 -17.09
CA GLN A 327 -0.66 -8.45 -18.28
C GLN A 327 0.10 -7.12 -18.11
N LEU A 328 -0.53 -6.12 -17.51
CA LEU A 328 0.10 -4.84 -17.21
C LEU A 328 1.22 -4.98 -16.18
N LEU A 329 0.99 -5.74 -15.09
CA LEU A 329 2.00 -6.04 -14.07
C LEU A 329 3.20 -6.82 -14.63
N LEU A 330 2.99 -7.63 -15.66
CA LEU A 330 4.08 -8.28 -16.39
C LEU A 330 4.87 -7.29 -17.23
N LYS A 331 4.17 -6.46 -18.02
CA LYS A 331 4.79 -5.51 -18.94
C LYS A 331 5.64 -4.48 -18.21
N ASN A 332 5.13 -3.95 -17.09
CA ASN A 332 5.82 -2.95 -16.28
C ASN A 332 6.90 -3.54 -15.35
N GLY A 333 7.11 -4.87 -15.34
CA GLY A 333 8.16 -5.50 -14.55
C GLY A 333 7.88 -5.61 -13.05
N SER A 334 6.65 -5.38 -12.59
CA SER A 334 6.29 -5.45 -11.16
C SER A 334 6.33 -6.88 -10.60
N LEU A 335 6.24 -7.88 -11.48
CA LEU A 335 6.31 -9.30 -11.11
C LEU A 335 7.75 -9.82 -11.19
N THR A 336 8.30 -10.19 -10.04
CA THR A 336 9.66 -10.73 -9.87
C THR A 336 9.63 -11.97 -8.97
N ASP A 337 10.78 -12.65 -8.80
CA ASP A 337 10.94 -13.74 -7.83
C ASP A 337 10.82 -13.29 -6.37
N LYS A 338 10.87 -11.98 -6.12
CA LYS A 338 10.66 -11.33 -4.81
C LYS A 338 9.28 -10.72 -4.65
N THR A 339 8.34 -10.96 -5.58
CA THR A 339 6.97 -10.49 -5.48
C THR A 339 6.07 -11.55 -4.82
N LEU A 340 5.30 -11.15 -3.80
CA LEU A 340 4.14 -11.88 -3.30
C LEU A 340 2.87 -11.31 -3.96
N LEU A 341 2.22 -12.10 -4.79
CA LEU A 341 0.94 -11.77 -5.40
C LEU A 341 -0.20 -12.46 -4.65
N ILE A 342 -0.98 -11.65 -3.93
CA ILE A 342 -2.12 -12.07 -3.12
C ILE A 342 -3.38 -11.89 -3.97
N ILE A 343 -4.17 -12.94 -4.13
CA ILE A 343 -5.39 -12.90 -4.95
C ILE A 343 -6.55 -13.50 -4.17
N ASP A 344 -7.58 -12.70 -3.92
CA ASP A 344 -8.81 -13.13 -3.26
C ASP A 344 -9.88 -13.45 -4.31
N GLU A 345 -10.42 -14.66 -4.21
CA GLU A 345 -11.50 -15.19 -5.04
C GLU A 345 -11.35 -14.90 -6.54
N PRO A 346 -10.21 -15.29 -7.16
CA PRO A 346 -9.97 -15.05 -8.57
C PRO A 346 -11.08 -15.61 -9.48
N GLU A 347 -11.80 -16.64 -9.03
CA GLU A 347 -12.92 -17.26 -9.72
C GLU A 347 -14.18 -16.39 -9.86
N SER A 348 -14.43 -15.42 -8.96
CA SER A 348 -15.78 -14.86 -8.72
C SER A 348 -16.36 -14.13 -9.93
N HIS A 349 -15.51 -13.72 -10.87
CA HIS A 349 -15.87 -12.97 -12.07
C HIS A 349 -15.47 -13.68 -13.38
N LEU A 350 -15.06 -14.95 -13.32
CA LEU A 350 -14.53 -15.70 -14.45
C LEU A 350 -15.54 -16.76 -14.92
N HIS A 351 -15.66 -16.89 -16.25
CA HIS A 351 -16.33 -18.04 -16.85
C HIS A 351 -15.53 -19.33 -16.54
N PRO A 352 -16.14 -20.52 -16.40
CA PRO A 352 -15.44 -21.76 -16.03
C PRO A 352 -14.18 -22.06 -16.85
N GLN A 353 -14.20 -21.82 -18.15
CA GLN A 353 -13.01 -21.99 -19.00
C GLN A 353 -11.86 -21.04 -18.60
N TRP A 354 -12.18 -19.81 -18.23
CA TRP A 354 -11.20 -18.82 -17.80
C TRP A 354 -10.67 -19.07 -16.39
N ILE A 355 -11.40 -19.76 -15.51
CA ILE A 355 -10.86 -20.24 -14.23
C ILE A 355 -9.65 -21.14 -14.47
N ILE A 356 -9.75 -22.05 -15.44
CA ILE A 356 -8.66 -22.96 -15.81
C ILE A 356 -7.47 -22.20 -16.41
N GLU A 357 -7.72 -21.24 -17.31
CA GLU A 357 -6.65 -20.41 -17.89
C GLU A 357 -5.99 -19.49 -16.84
N TYR A 358 -6.75 -18.99 -15.87
CA TYR A 358 -6.21 -18.18 -14.77
C TYR A 358 -5.33 -19.03 -13.85
N ALA A 359 -5.77 -20.23 -13.48
CA ALA A 359 -4.95 -21.20 -12.75
C ALA A 359 -3.66 -21.54 -13.52
N ARG A 360 -3.76 -21.78 -14.83
CA ARG A 360 -2.60 -22.02 -15.70
C ARG A 360 -1.64 -20.84 -15.70
N LEU A 361 -2.15 -19.61 -15.75
CA LEU A 361 -1.35 -18.40 -15.71
C LEU A 361 -0.57 -18.28 -14.38
N ILE A 362 -1.22 -18.53 -13.24
CA ILE A 362 -0.58 -18.55 -11.91
C ILE A 362 0.61 -19.53 -11.89
N VAL A 363 0.37 -20.78 -12.32
CA VAL A 363 1.40 -21.83 -12.35
C VAL A 363 2.57 -21.43 -13.25
N MET A 364 2.27 -20.87 -14.43
CA MET A 364 3.27 -20.40 -15.38
C MET A 364 4.10 -19.23 -14.84
N LEU A 365 3.47 -18.26 -14.18
CA LEU A 365 4.14 -17.11 -13.57
C LEU A 365 5.10 -17.55 -12.46
N HIS A 366 4.64 -18.44 -11.58
CA HIS A 366 5.52 -19.00 -10.56
C HIS A 366 6.70 -19.76 -11.19
N LYS A 367 6.43 -20.63 -12.17
CA LYS A 367 7.47 -21.45 -12.82
C LYS A 367 8.53 -20.65 -13.57
N ILE A 368 8.13 -19.62 -14.31
CA ILE A 368 9.05 -18.87 -15.19
C ILE A 368 9.73 -17.72 -14.46
N ILE A 369 8.99 -16.99 -13.61
CA ILE A 369 9.48 -15.77 -12.94
C ILE A 369 9.86 -16.03 -11.48
N GLY A 370 9.23 -17.00 -10.82
CA GLY A 370 9.44 -17.25 -9.38
C GLY A 370 8.50 -16.47 -8.47
N VAL A 371 7.45 -15.83 -9.02
CA VAL A 371 6.44 -15.10 -8.22
C VAL A 371 5.85 -16.03 -7.17
N LYS A 372 5.71 -15.54 -5.94
CA LYS A 372 5.03 -16.25 -4.86
C LYS A 372 3.56 -15.86 -4.86
N PHE A 373 2.69 -16.82 -4.63
CA PHE A 373 1.24 -16.61 -4.65
C PHE A 373 0.63 -16.96 -3.30
N PHE A 374 -0.29 -16.11 -2.85
CA PHE A 374 -1.25 -16.45 -1.82
C PHE A 374 -2.65 -16.31 -2.42
N ILE A 375 -3.39 -17.40 -2.48
CA ILE A 375 -4.69 -17.46 -3.16
C ILE A 375 -5.74 -17.86 -2.14
N ALA A 376 -6.68 -16.96 -1.86
CA ALA A 376 -7.88 -17.30 -1.11
C ALA A 376 -8.96 -17.72 -2.10
N SER A 377 -9.41 -18.97 -2.07
CA SER A 377 -10.43 -19.47 -3.00
C SER A 377 -11.47 -20.30 -2.27
N HIS A 378 -12.69 -20.29 -2.80
CA HIS A 378 -13.77 -21.18 -2.39
C HIS A 378 -14.25 -22.03 -3.58
N ASN A 379 -13.47 -22.11 -4.66
CA ASN A 379 -13.87 -22.78 -5.89
C ASN A 379 -13.10 -24.09 -6.11
N PRO A 380 -13.82 -25.24 -6.17
CA PRO A 380 -13.23 -26.56 -6.45
C PRO A 380 -12.42 -26.61 -7.75
N ASP A 381 -12.89 -25.96 -8.81
CA ASP A 381 -12.24 -25.99 -10.13
C ASP A 381 -10.92 -25.22 -10.10
N MET A 382 -10.87 -24.06 -9.43
CA MET A 382 -9.64 -23.28 -9.23
C MET A 382 -8.59 -24.10 -8.47
N VAL A 383 -8.98 -24.70 -7.33
CA VAL A 383 -8.12 -25.55 -6.50
C VAL A 383 -7.59 -26.74 -7.30
N SER A 384 -8.47 -27.43 -8.02
CA SER A 384 -8.14 -28.58 -8.87
C SER A 384 -7.20 -28.22 -10.00
N ALA A 385 -7.51 -27.13 -10.72
CA ALA A 385 -6.72 -26.68 -11.86
C ALA A 385 -5.29 -26.36 -11.43
N ILE A 386 -5.11 -25.61 -10.34
CA ILE A 386 -3.76 -25.31 -9.82
C ILE A 386 -3.00 -26.61 -9.52
N LYS A 387 -3.64 -27.60 -8.87
CA LYS A 387 -3.00 -28.88 -8.52
C LYS A 387 -2.53 -29.62 -9.76
N TYR A 388 -3.46 -29.98 -10.64
CA TYR A 388 -3.17 -30.86 -11.78
C TYR A 388 -2.27 -30.19 -12.82
N ILE A 389 -2.41 -28.88 -13.02
CA ILE A 389 -1.51 -28.14 -13.93
C ILE A 389 -0.10 -28.07 -13.33
N SER A 390 0.05 -27.85 -12.01
CA SER A 390 1.37 -27.85 -11.36
C SER A 390 2.06 -29.20 -11.38
N GLU A 391 1.31 -30.30 -11.19
CA GLU A 391 1.81 -31.67 -11.33
C GLU A 391 2.33 -31.91 -12.76
N LYS A 392 1.54 -31.52 -13.76
CA LYS A 392 1.94 -31.62 -15.17
C LYS A 392 3.19 -30.78 -15.49
N GLU A 393 3.31 -29.60 -14.88
CA GLU A 393 4.44 -28.69 -15.07
C GLU A 393 5.64 -29.01 -14.16
N ALA A 394 5.55 -30.06 -13.32
CA ALA A 394 6.57 -30.55 -12.39
C ALA A 394 7.02 -29.53 -11.32
N ILE A 395 6.07 -28.75 -10.78
CA ILE A 395 6.29 -27.77 -9.69
C ILE A 395 5.42 -28.04 -8.44
N ASP A 396 4.88 -29.24 -8.32
CA ASP A 396 4.03 -29.69 -7.21
C ASP A 396 4.67 -29.54 -5.82
N LYS A 397 6.00 -29.58 -5.74
CA LYS A 397 6.76 -29.37 -4.49
C LYS A 397 6.65 -27.95 -3.92
N ASN A 398 6.23 -27.00 -4.74
CA ASN A 398 6.04 -25.60 -4.39
C ASN A 398 4.56 -25.27 -4.11
N LEU A 399 3.70 -26.28 -3.98
CA LEU A 399 2.29 -26.11 -3.65
C LEU A 399 2.05 -26.33 -2.16
N ASN A 400 1.28 -25.41 -1.56
CA ASN A 400 0.81 -25.54 -0.19
C ASN A 400 -0.69 -25.25 -0.09
N TYR A 401 -1.47 -26.31 0.16
CA TYR A 401 -2.91 -26.18 0.40
C TYR A 401 -3.23 -26.09 1.90
N TYR A 402 -4.21 -25.26 2.22
CA TYR A 402 -4.77 -25.10 3.56
C TYR A 402 -6.29 -25.12 3.51
N ILE A 403 -6.92 -25.77 4.49
CA ILE A 403 -8.37 -25.74 4.69
C ILE A 403 -8.69 -25.10 6.04
N ALA A 404 -9.60 -24.13 6.05
CA ALA A 404 -10.12 -23.53 7.26
C ALA A 404 -11.17 -24.45 7.89
N LYS A 405 -10.86 -25.01 9.07
CA LYS A 405 -11.77 -25.86 9.82
C LYS A 405 -12.38 -25.09 10.98
N LYS A 406 -13.72 -25.02 11.01
CA LYS A 406 -14.45 -24.37 12.10
C LYS A 406 -14.25 -25.13 13.41
N ARG A 407 -13.91 -24.43 14.50
CA ARG A 407 -13.93 -24.98 15.86
C ARG A 407 -15.38 -25.20 16.30
N GLU A 408 -15.63 -26.26 17.05
CA GLU A 408 -16.98 -26.54 17.56
C GLU A 408 -17.47 -25.38 18.43
N MET A 409 -18.74 -24.97 18.23
CA MET A 409 -19.47 -23.99 19.05
C MET A 409 -18.90 -22.54 19.07
N ILE A 410 -17.86 -22.24 18.29
CA ILE A 410 -17.26 -20.89 18.20
C ILE A 410 -17.05 -20.52 16.72
N TYR A 411 -17.20 -19.25 16.36
CA TYR A 411 -16.92 -18.73 15.01
C TYR A 411 -15.41 -18.51 14.75
N LEU A 412 -14.58 -19.44 15.24
CA LEU A 412 -13.13 -19.45 15.01
C LEU A 412 -12.74 -20.61 14.10
N TYR A 413 -11.76 -20.39 13.24
CA TYR A 413 -11.29 -21.34 12.24
C TYR A 413 -9.81 -21.65 12.40
N ASP A 414 -9.47 -22.93 12.39
CA ASP A 414 -8.09 -23.42 12.38
C ASP A 414 -7.69 -23.83 10.96
N TYR A 415 -6.61 -23.25 10.46
CA TYR A 415 -6.09 -23.55 9.13
C TYR A 415 -5.18 -24.77 9.18
N LYS A 416 -5.65 -25.88 8.61
CA LYS A 416 -4.90 -27.14 8.55
C LYS A 416 -4.10 -27.21 7.25
N HIS A 417 -2.79 -27.42 7.35
CA HIS A 417 -1.93 -27.69 6.19
C HIS A 417 -2.25 -29.07 5.61
N LEU A 418 -2.50 -29.11 4.31
CA LEU A 418 -2.80 -30.34 3.55
C LEU A 418 -1.69 -30.73 2.57
N LYS A 419 -0.62 -29.92 2.47
CA LYS A 419 0.44 -30.08 1.45
C LYS A 419 -0.17 -30.04 0.05
N THR A 420 -0.30 -31.19 -0.61
CA THR A 420 -0.87 -31.37 -1.96
C THR A 420 -2.18 -32.18 -1.97
N ASP A 421 -2.64 -32.63 -0.80
CA ASP A 421 -3.92 -33.30 -0.65
C ASP A 421 -5.06 -32.26 -0.67
N ILE A 422 -5.96 -32.38 -1.64
CA ILE A 422 -7.08 -31.45 -1.81
C ILE A 422 -8.43 -32.13 -1.52
N ASP A 423 -8.44 -33.43 -1.24
CA ASP A 423 -9.68 -34.18 -0.98
C ASP A 423 -10.51 -33.56 0.17
N PRO A 424 -9.90 -33.16 1.31
CA PRO A 424 -10.62 -32.52 2.40
C PRO A 424 -11.24 -31.16 2.06
N ILE A 425 -10.76 -30.49 1.01
CA ILE A 425 -11.31 -29.22 0.55
C ILE A 425 -12.67 -29.49 -0.13
N PHE A 426 -12.81 -30.57 -0.90
CA PHE A 426 -14.08 -30.93 -1.55
C PHE A 426 -15.17 -31.38 -0.58
N GLU A 427 -14.79 -32.04 0.52
CA GLU A 427 -15.76 -32.40 1.56
C GLU A 427 -16.49 -31.17 2.11
N SER A 428 -15.79 -30.04 2.25
CA SER A 428 -16.41 -28.78 2.70
C SER A 428 -17.39 -28.20 1.66
N PHE A 429 -17.23 -28.52 0.38
CA PHE A 429 -18.11 -28.07 -0.70
C PHE A 429 -19.35 -28.95 -0.88
N ASN A 430 -19.28 -30.23 -0.49
CA ASN A 430 -20.43 -31.13 -0.54
C ASN A 430 -21.62 -30.63 0.31
N ILE A 431 -21.37 -29.78 1.32
CA ILE A 431 -22.42 -29.10 2.11
C ILE A 431 -23.38 -28.30 1.21
N ALA A 432 -22.87 -27.68 0.13
CA ALA A 432 -23.72 -26.95 -0.81
C ALA A 432 -24.63 -27.89 -1.61
N LEU A 433 -24.10 -29.05 -2.05
CA LEU A 433 -24.89 -30.08 -2.73
C LEU A 433 -25.97 -30.66 -1.80
N GLU A 434 -25.63 -30.93 -0.55
CA GLU A 434 -26.60 -31.35 0.48
C GLU A 434 -27.73 -30.34 0.64
N ARG A 435 -27.43 -29.03 0.66
CA ARG A 435 -28.44 -27.97 0.71
C ARG A 435 -29.29 -27.91 -0.57
N ILE A 436 -28.69 -28.09 -1.74
CA ILE A 436 -29.44 -28.17 -3.01
C ILE A 436 -30.41 -29.36 -2.96
N HIS A 437 -29.97 -30.51 -2.46
CA HIS A 437 -30.85 -31.66 -2.25
C HIS A 437 -31.95 -31.39 -1.22
N GLN A 438 -31.67 -30.60 -0.18
CA GLN A 438 -32.67 -30.21 0.82
C GLN A 438 -33.73 -29.24 0.26
N TYR A 439 -33.35 -28.28 -0.59
CA TYR A 439 -34.25 -27.26 -1.13
C TYR A 439 -34.90 -27.66 -2.46
N GLY A 440 -34.28 -28.57 -3.20
CA GLY A 440 -34.76 -29.05 -4.50
C GLY A 440 -35.64 -30.30 -4.43
N ALA A 441 -35.90 -30.82 -3.23
CA ALA A 441 -36.79 -31.96 -2.99
C ALA A 441 -38.28 -31.56 -3.02
#